data_AF-A0A7K2BWV3-F1
#
_entry.id   AF-A0A7K2BWV3-F1
#
_cell.length_a   1.000
_cell.length_b   1.000
_cell.length_c   1.000
_cell.angle_alpha   90.00
_cell.angle_beta   90.00
_cell.angle_gamma   90.00
#
_symmetry.space_group_name_H-M   'P 1'
#
loop_
_entity.id
_entity.type
_entity.pdbx_description
1 polymer ?
#
loop_
_entity_poly.entity_id
_entity_poly.type
_entity_poly.pdbx_seq_one_letter_code
_entity_poly.pdbx_strand_id
1 'polypeptide(L)'
;MAQRLSFDERARIEAMQRAGVSVADTARRLGRDPSTIYRELKRGGGAGGYDAVSAQVAAEQRAARPKTPKLAADPELGSAALELLTQRWSPHAAAAQLRAEGRRSLPGR
;
A
#
# COMPACT_ATOMS: atom_id res chain seq x y z
N MET A 1 13.56 11.89 5.12
CA MET A 1 12.42 11.10 4.61
C MET A 1 12.20 11.43 3.14
N ALA A 2 12.15 10.45 2.24
CA ALA A 2 11.89 10.74 0.82
C ALA A 2 10.43 11.17 0.64
N GLN A 3 10.22 12.40 0.18
CA GLN A 3 8.88 12.95 -0.05
C GLN A 3 8.26 12.29 -1.30
N ARG A 4 7.06 11.73 -1.16
CA ARG A 4 6.33 11.10 -2.28
C ARG A 4 6.04 12.14 -3.36
N LEU A 5 6.03 11.71 -4.62
CA LEU A 5 5.52 12.54 -5.71
C LEU A 5 4.02 12.79 -5.48
N SER A 6 3.61 14.04 -5.67
CA SER A 6 2.22 14.47 -5.76
C SER A 6 1.60 14.05 -7.10
N PHE A 7 0.26 14.12 -7.20
CA PHE A 7 -0.42 13.89 -8.48
C PHE A 7 0.01 14.89 -9.55
N ASP A 8 0.15 16.17 -9.19
CA ASP A 8 0.61 17.24 -10.08
C ASP A 8 1.97 16.93 -10.71
N GLU A 9 2.91 16.43 -9.90
CA GLU A 9 4.23 16.01 -10.38
C GLU A 9 4.12 14.80 -11.32
N ARG A 10 3.24 13.82 -11.03
CA ARG A 10 3.00 12.69 -11.92
C ARG A 10 2.42 13.15 -13.27
N ALA A 11 1.45 14.06 -13.27
CA ALA A 11 0.87 14.62 -14.49
C ALA A 11 1.92 15.36 -15.32
N ARG A 12 2.82 16.10 -14.68
CA ARG A 12 3.95 16.77 -15.36
C ARG A 12 4.96 15.78 -15.92
N ILE A 13 5.29 14.72 -15.17
CA ILE A 13 6.15 13.62 -15.66
C ILE A 13 5.54 12.99 -16.91
N GLU A 14 4.24 12.71 -16.88
CA GLU A 14 3.50 12.13 -17.99
C GLU A 14 3.54 13.00 -19.26
N ALA A 15 3.25 14.30 -19.12
CA ALA A 15 3.33 15.25 -20.23
C ALA A 15 4.77 15.34 -20.80
N MET A 16 5.78 15.38 -19.93
CA MET A 16 7.19 15.42 -20.34
C MET A 16 7.65 14.12 -21.01
N GLN A 17 7.18 12.96 -20.53
CA GLN A 17 7.44 11.66 -21.14
C GLN A 17 6.86 11.61 -22.57
N ARG A 18 5.60 12.07 -22.76
CA ARG A 18 4.97 12.16 -24.08
C ARG A 18 5.69 13.13 -25.02
N ALA A 19 6.27 14.19 -24.48
CA ALA A 19 7.08 15.15 -25.22
C ALA A 19 8.54 14.67 -25.46
N GLY A 20 8.90 13.45 -25.05
CA GLY A 20 10.24 12.89 -25.26
C GLY A 20 11.33 13.54 -24.41
N VAL A 21 10.98 14.24 -23.33
CA VAL A 21 11.94 14.88 -22.42
C VAL A 21 12.69 13.82 -21.62
N SER A 22 14.01 14.00 -21.47
CA SER A 22 14.84 13.05 -20.73
C SER A 22 14.47 12.98 -19.25
N VAL A 23 14.79 11.86 -18.59
CA VAL A 23 14.63 11.68 -17.14
C VAL A 23 15.40 12.74 -16.36
N ALA A 24 16.63 13.07 -16.80
CA ALA A 24 17.48 14.05 -16.14
C ALA A 24 16.90 15.47 -16.21
N ASP A 25 16.36 15.86 -17.37
CA ASP A 25 15.74 17.19 -17.53
C ASP A 25 14.40 17.28 -16.79
N THR A 26 13.61 16.22 -16.82
CA THR A 26 12.37 16.11 -16.04
C THR A 26 12.66 16.28 -14.55
N ALA A 27 13.68 15.59 -14.04
CA ALA A 27 14.12 15.69 -12.64
C ALA A 27 14.56 17.12 -12.28
N ARG A 28 15.36 17.76 -13.14
CA ARG A 28 15.81 19.15 -12.96
C ARG A 28 14.63 20.12 -12.91
N ARG A 29 13.66 20.00 -13.82
CA ARG A 29 12.47 20.86 -13.89
C ARG A 29 11.55 20.72 -12.67
N LEU A 30 11.47 19.52 -12.10
CA LEU A 30 10.65 19.25 -10.92
C LEU A 30 11.41 19.43 -9.59
N GLY A 31 12.70 19.74 -9.62
CA GLY A 31 13.53 19.82 -8.41
C GLY A 31 13.64 18.47 -7.68
N ARG A 32 13.63 17.36 -8.43
CA ARG A 32 13.68 15.99 -7.90
C ARG A 32 14.98 15.30 -8.29
N ASP A 33 15.33 14.26 -7.54
CA ASP A 33 16.45 13.39 -7.92
C ASP A 33 16.10 12.54 -9.16
N PRO A 34 17.01 12.39 -10.15
CA PRO A 34 16.77 11.57 -11.34
C PRO A 34 16.36 10.14 -11.04
N SER A 35 16.85 9.54 -9.95
CA SER A 35 16.47 8.19 -9.52
C SER A 35 15.00 8.14 -9.07
N THR A 36 14.45 9.25 -8.56
CA THR A 36 13.03 9.33 -8.20
C THR A 36 12.16 9.25 -9.45
N ILE A 37 12.49 10.02 -10.48
CA ILE A 37 11.77 10.01 -11.76
C ILE A 37 11.91 8.65 -12.44
N TYR A 38 13.13 8.10 -12.49
CA TYR A 38 13.36 6.77 -13.07
C TYR A 38 12.54 5.68 -12.36
N ARG A 39 12.53 5.67 -11.03
CA ARG A 39 11.76 4.69 -10.24
C ARG A 39 10.27 4.86 -10.44
N GLU A 40 9.78 6.10 -10.55
CA GLU A 40 8.37 6.38 -10.83
C GLU A 40 7.97 5.85 -12.20
N LEU A 41 8.73 6.19 -13.26
CA LEU A 41 8.49 5.71 -14.63
C LEU A 41 8.58 4.18 -14.71
N LYS A 42 9.54 3.55 -14.03
CA LYS A 42 9.66 2.09 -13.98
C LYS A 42 8.46 1.42 -13.29
N ARG A 43 7.82 2.08 -12.33
CA ARG A 43 6.67 1.54 -11.57
C ARG A 43 5.33 1.83 -12.24
N GLY A 44 5.19 2.99 -12.86
CA GLY A 44 3.96 3.44 -13.51
C GLY A 44 3.96 3.25 -15.03
N GLY A 45 5.04 2.72 -15.60
CA GLY A 45 5.17 2.44 -17.03
C GLY A 45 4.69 1.03 -17.38
N GLY A 46 3.90 0.93 -18.44
CA GLY A 46 3.46 -0.33 -19.05
C GLY A 46 3.53 -0.28 -20.58
N ALA A 47 2.93 -1.25 -21.26
CA ALA A 47 2.96 -1.36 -22.72
C ALA A 47 2.40 -0.11 -23.45
N GLY A 48 1.54 0.68 -22.79
CA GLY A 48 0.97 1.93 -23.31
C GLY A 48 1.73 3.21 -22.93
N GLY A 49 2.87 3.11 -22.25
CA GLY A 49 3.60 4.26 -21.70
C GLY A 49 3.30 4.52 -20.22
N TYR A 50 3.70 5.69 -19.72
CA TYR A 50 3.43 6.13 -18.35
C TYR A 50 2.07 6.83 -18.29
N ASP A 51 1.24 6.46 -17.32
CA ASP A 51 -0.07 7.06 -17.05
C ASP A 51 -0.14 7.59 -15.61
N ALA A 52 -0.40 8.90 -15.45
CA ALA A 52 -0.32 9.56 -14.16
C ALA A 52 -1.41 9.08 -13.18
N VAL A 53 -2.62 8.82 -13.69
CA VAL A 53 -3.78 8.38 -12.90
C VAL A 53 -3.53 6.97 -12.35
N SER A 54 -3.11 6.06 -13.20
CA SER A 54 -2.78 4.68 -12.83
C SER A 54 -1.62 4.64 -11.82
N ALA A 55 -0.59 5.46 -12.04
CA ALA A 55 0.54 5.58 -11.11
C ALA A 55 0.12 6.11 -9.73
N GLN A 56 -0.80 7.08 -9.69
CA GLN A 56 -1.39 7.61 -8.45
C GLN A 56 -2.17 6.53 -7.71
N VAL A 57 -3.11 5.86 -8.38
CA VAL A 57 -3.92 4.77 -7.78
C VAL A 57 -3.03 3.67 -7.23
N ALA A 58 -2.02 3.23 -7.99
CA ALA A 58 -1.06 2.24 -7.52
C ALA A 58 -0.24 2.75 -6.31
N ALA A 59 0.11 4.04 -6.27
CA ALA A 59 0.81 4.63 -5.14
C ALA A 59 -0.06 4.68 -3.88
N GLU A 60 -1.34 4.97 -4.01
CA GLU A 60 -2.33 4.95 -2.93
C GLU A 60 -2.55 3.53 -2.40
N GLN A 61 -2.74 2.55 -3.29
CA GLN A 61 -2.86 1.14 -2.90
C GLN A 61 -1.64 0.63 -2.13
N ARG A 62 -0.42 0.96 -2.61
CA ARG A 62 0.83 0.64 -1.92
C ARG A 62 0.94 1.33 -0.56
N ALA A 63 0.48 2.57 -0.47
CA ALA A 63 0.48 3.34 0.77
C ALA A 63 -0.52 2.82 1.79
N ALA A 64 -1.69 2.33 1.35
CA ALA A 64 -2.71 1.75 2.20
C ALA A 64 -2.20 0.53 2.97
N ARG A 65 -1.21 -0.19 2.41
CA ARG A 65 -0.54 -1.36 3.00
C ARG A 65 -1.51 -2.26 3.80
N PRO A 66 -2.63 -2.71 3.20
CA PRO A 66 -3.57 -3.55 3.93
C PRO A 66 -2.89 -4.88 4.24
N LYS A 67 -2.57 -5.11 5.50
CA LYS A 67 -2.34 -6.46 6.00
C LYS A 67 -3.70 -7.01 6.34
N THR A 68 -4.09 -8.14 5.74
CA THR A 68 -5.30 -8.85 6.17
C THR A 68 -5.21 -9.06 7.68
N PRO A 69 -6.10 -8.46 8.49
CA PRO A 69 -6.09 -8.65 9.93
C PRO A 69 -6.22 -10.14 10.24
N LYS A 70 -5.54 -10.66 11.27
CA LYS A 70 -5.57 -12.10 11.60
C LYS A 70 -6.98 -12.64 11.78
N LEU A 71 -7.88 -11.84 12.36
CA LEU A 71 -9.29 -12.20 12.57
C LEU A 71 -10.13 -12.16 11.28
N ALA A 72 -9.69 -11.41 10.26
CA ALA A 72 -10.33 -11.41 8.94
C ALA A 72 -9.78 -12.53 8.05
N ALA A 73 -8.54 -12.97 8.29
CA ALA A 73 -7.93 -14.12 7.61
C ALA A 73 -8.46 -15.48 8.14
N ASP A 74 -8.99 -15.50 9.36
CA ASP A 74 -9.53 -16.68 10.03
C ASP A 74 -10.92 -16.34 10.62
N PRO A 75 -12.01 -16.52 9.84
CA PRO A 75 -13.36 -16.14 10.26
C PRO A 75 -13.88 -16.88 11.49
N GLU A 76 -13.43 -18.13 11.72
CA GLU A 76 -13.80 -18.91 12.91
C GLU A 76 -13.16 -18.30 14.16
N LEU A 77 -11.86 -18.00 14.09
CA LEU A 77 -11.16 -17.31 15.18
C LEU A 77 -11.73 -15.90 15.40
N GLY A 78 -12.08 -15.20 14.33
CA GLY A 78 -12.71 -13.89 14.37
C GLY A 78 -14.07 -13.90 15.08
N SER A 79 -14.92 -14.86 14.75
CA SER A 79 -16.26 -15.00 15.36
C SER A 79 -16.16 -15.34 16.85
N ALA A 80 -15.27 -16.27 17.22
CA ALA A 80 -15.04 -16.63 18.61
C ALA A 80 -14.48 -15.47 19.44
N ALA A 81 -13.56 -14.68 18.87
CA ALA A 81 -13.07 -13.47 19.52
C ALA A 81 -14.19 -12.44 19.72
N LEU A 82 -15.07 -12.26 18.73
CA LEU A 82 -16.18 -11.33 18.81
C LEU A 82 -17.21 -11.74 19.88
N GLU A 83 -17.50 -13.03 20.01
CA GLU A 83 -18.39 -13.56 21.06
C GLU A 83 -17.87 -13.22 22.46
N LEU A 84 -16.57 -13.45 22.72
CA LEU A 84 -15.95 -13.15 24.02
C LEU A 84 -15.94 -11.64 24.31
N LEU A 85 -15.59 -10.82 23.30
CA LEU A 85 -15.60 -9.36 23.43
C LEU A 85 -17.02 -8.81 23.70
N THR A 86 -18.05 -9.39 23.08
CA THR A 86 -19.46 -9.01 23.31
C THR A 86 -19.91 -9.35 24.72
N GLN A 87 -19.35 -10.41 25.32
CA GLN A 87 -19.53 -10.77 26.73
C GLN A 87 -18.72 -9.89 27.70
N ARG A 88 -18.18 -8.76 27.24
CA ARG A 88 -17.37 -7.80 28.02
C ARG A 88 -16.04 -8.35 28.55
N TRP A 89 -15.50 -9.39 27.92
CA TRP A 89 -14.14 -9.80 28.19
C TRP A 89 -13.16 -8.74 27.69
N SER A 90 -12.07 -8.51 28.42
CA SER A 90 -11.00 -7.66 27.89
C SER A 90 -10.33 -8.33 26.69
N PRO A 91 -9.77 -7.58 25.72
CA PRO A 91 -9.08 -8.16 24.57
C PRO A 91 -7.96 -9.14 24.98
N HIS A 92 -7.29 -8.89 26.10
CA HIS A 92 -6.28 -9.77 26.64
C HIS A 92 -6.87 -11.09 27.15
N ALA A 93 -7.96 -11.03 27.92
CA ALA A 93 -8.63 -12.22 28.45
C ALA A 93 -9.24 -13.08 27.35
N ALA A 94 -9.90 -12.46 26.36
CA ALA A 94 -10.43 -13.17 25.20
C ALA A 94 -9.32 -13.90 24.42
N ALA A 95 -8.17 -13.23 24.20
CA ALA A 95 -7.03 -13.86 23.55
C ALA A 95 -6.40 -15.00 24.37
N ALA A 96 -6.40 -14.91 25.71
CA ALA A 96 -5.94 -16.00 26.58
C ALA A 96 -6.87 -17.21 26.49
N GLN A 97 -8.18 -16.98 26.54
CA GLN A 97 -9.20 -18.03 26.42
C GLN A 97 -9.10 -18.78 25.09
N LEU A 98 -9.04 -18.07 23.97
CA LEU A 98 -8.90 -18.69 22.64
C LEU A 98 -7.62 -19.53 22.51
N ARG A 99 -6.52 -19.10 23.13
CA ARG A 99 -5.28 -19.89 23.16
C ARG A 99 -5.40 -21.15 23.99
N ALA A 100 -6.12 -21.09 25.11
CA ALA A 100 -6.38 -22.25 25.97
C ALA A 100 -7.26 -23.29 25.26
N GLU A 101 -8.21 -22.84 24.44
CA GLU A 101 -9.06 -23.69 23.58
C GLU A 101 -8.33 -24.23 22.34
N GLY A 102 -7.06 -23.89 22.13
CA GLY A 102 -6.27 -24.32 20.98
C GLY A 102 -6.59 -23.58 19.67
N ARG A 103 -7.48 -22.59 19.69
CA ARG A 103 -7.83 -21.75 18.53
C ARG A 103 -6.73 -20.71 18.29
N ARG A 104 -5.73 -21.09 17.48
CA ARG A 104 -4.60 -20.24 17.10
C ARG A 104 -4.64 -19.99 15.60
N SER A 105 -4.47 -18.73 15.18
CA SER A 105 -4.38 -18.43 13.75
C SER A 105 -3.16 -19.14 13.15
N LEU A 106 -3.34 -19.80 12.02
CA LEU A 106 -2.24 -20.35 11.23
C LEU A 106 -1.33 -19.20 10.73
N PRO A 107 -0.01 -19.43 10.56
CA PRO A 107 0.85 -18.43 9.93
C PRO A 107 0.32 -18.14 8.52
N GLY A 108 0.07 -16.85 8.24
CA GLY A 108 -0.49 -16.41 6.97
C GLY A 108 0.33 -16.91 5.79
N ARG A 109 -0.33 -17.57 4.83
CA ARG A 109 0.22 -17.82 3.49
C ARG A 109 0.35 -16.51 2.72
#